data_AF-A0AAJ2VVF9-F1
#
_entry.id   AF-A0AAJ2VVF9-F1
#
_cell.length_a   1.000
_cell.length_b   1.000
_cell.length_c   1.000
_cell.angle_alpha   90.00
_cell.angle_beta   90.00
_cell.angle_gamma   90.00
#
_symmetry.space_group_name_H-M   'P 1'
#
loop_
_entity.id
_entity.type
_entity.pdbx_description
1 polymer ?
#
loop_
_entity_poly.entity_id
_entity_poly.type
_entity_poly.pdbx_seq_one_letter_code
_entity_poly.pdbx_strand_id
1 'polypeptide(L)'
;MAKLTKAEAAWLKKLQAVIDECPSKRLAAFTVGDARITLYDGSNQAQILAIQDANPSEEFGNAVEAADATLAHVPFPFQIHSVAG
;
A
#
# COMPACT_ATOMS: atom_id res chain seq x y z
N MET A 1 5.81 8.28 -22.06
CA MET A 1 6.27 8.53 -20.67
C MET A 1 7.19 9.74 -20.67
N ALA A 2 7.14 10.57 -19.64
CA ALA A 2 8.14 11.63 -19.45
C ALA A 2 9.54 11.02 -19.26
N LYS A 3 10.60 11.76 -19.60
CA LYS A 3 11.98 11.29 -19.45
C LYS A 3 12.46 11.49 -18.01
N LEU A 4 13.02 10.44 -17.44
CA LEU A 4 13.73 10.50 -16.17
C LEU A 4 15.13 11.08 -16.36
N THR A 5 15.62 11.80 -15.36
CA THR A 5 17.02 12.09 -15.17
C THR A 5 17.80 10.79 -14.89
N LYS A 6 19.13 10.83 -15.09
CA LYS A 6 20.00 9.71 -14.76
C LYS A 6 19.93 9.33 -13.28
N ALA A 7 19.78 10.32 -12.40
CA ALA A 7 19.69 10.11 -10.96
C ALA A 7 18.38 9.42 -10.56
N GLU A 8 17.24 9.87 -11.10
CA GLU A 8 15.93 9.24 -10.87
C GLU A 8 15.91 7.79 -11.36
N ALA A 9 16.43 7.52 -12.56
CA ALA A 9 16.49 6.16 -13.11
C ALA A 9 17.36 5.23 -12.24
N ALA A 10 18.52 5.72 -11.78
CA ALA A 10 19.40 4.94 -10.92
C ALA A 10 18.77 4.69 -9.53
N TRP A 11 18.08 5.68 -8.98
CA TRP A 11 17.37 5.53 -7.70
C TRP A 11 16.20 4.56 -7.81
N LEU A 12 15.37 4.66 -8.85
CA LEU A 12 14.25 3.74 -9.10
C LEU A 12 14.71 2.29 -9.22
N LYS A 13 15.86 2.04 -9.87
CA LYS A 13 16.45 0.69 -9.93
C LYS A 13 16.76 0.13 -8.54
N LYS A 14 17.26 0.96 -7.62
CA LYS A 14 17.53 0.55 -6.24
C LYS A 14 16.25 0.32 -5.46
N LEU A 15 15.27 1.21 -5.61
CA LEU A 15 13.96 1.06 -4.98
C LEU A 15 13.30 -0.26 -5.41
N GLN A 16 13.29 -0.56 -6.71
CA GLN A 16 12.73 -1.81 -7.22
C GLN A 16 13.46 -3.03 -6.67
N ALA A 17 14.80 -3.01 -6.63
CA ALA A 17 15.57 -4.11 -6.04
C ALA A 17 15.21 -4.37 -4.57
N VAL A 18 15.02 -3.31 -3.77
CA VAL A 18 14.58 -3.45 -2.37
C VAL A 18 13.17 -4.03 -2.26
N ILE A 19 12.26 -3.63 -3.15
CA ILE A 19 10.90 -4.18 -3.20
C ILE A 19 10.93 -5.66 -3.60
N ASP A 20 11.74 -6.02 -4.59
CA ASP A 20 11.89 -7.40 -5.10
C ASP A 20 12.50 -8.34 -4.04
N GLU A 21 13.33 -7.82 -3.14
CA GLU A 21 13.93 -8.56 -2.02
C GLU A 21 12.96 -8.80 -0.84
N CYS A 22 11.71 -8.32 -0.92
CA CYS A 22 10.73 -8.49 0.14
C CYS A 22 10.54 -9.98 0.50
N PRO A 23 10.79 -10.39 1.76
CA PRO A 23 10.73 -11.80 2.16
C PRO A 23 9.29 -12.27 2.41
N SER A 24 8.33 -11.35 2.47
CA SER A 24 6.97 -11.64 2.91
C SER A 24 6.06 -11.94 1.73
N LYS A 25 5.23 -12.98 1.89
CA LYS A 25 4.13 -13.30 0.97
C LYS A 25 2.78 -12.72 1.41
N ARG A 26 2.74 -12.11 2.60
CA ARG A 26 1.50 -11.60 3.21
C ARG A 26 1.42 -10.07 3.22
N LEU A 27 2.50 -9.36 2.89
CA LEU A 27 2.44 -7.90 2.87
C LEU A 27 1.59 -7.44 1.68
N ALA A 28 0.54 -6.69 1.99
CA ALA A 28 -0.23 -5.91 1.03
C ALA A 28 -0.21 -4.43 1.45
N ALA A 29 -0.55 -3.53 0.53
CA ALA A 29 -0.45 -2.09 0.78
C ALA A 29 -1.61 -1.32 0.14
N PHE A 30 -2.00 -0.22 0.76
CA PHE A 30 -2.88 0.80 0.16
C PHE A 30 -2.41 2.21 0.55
N THR A 31 -2.92 3.22 -0.14
CA THR A 31 -2.83 4.63 0.25
C THR A 31 -4.22 5.27 0.10
N VAL A 32 -4.42 6.41 0.73
CA VAL A 32 -5.65 7.21 0.61
C VAL A 32 -5.39 8.54 -0.12
N GLY A 33 -4.26 8.66 -0.83
CA GLY A 33 -3.87 9.89 -1.50
C GLY A 33 -2.93 10.77 -0.67
N ASP A 34 -2.13 10.17 0.21
CA ASP A 34 -1.11 10.86 1.01
C ASP A 34 0.31 10.46 0.59
N ALA A 35 1.32 11.10 1.17
CA ALA A 35 2.73 10.76 0.94
C ALA A 35 3.15 9.54 1.79
N ARG A 36 2.32 8.50 1.83
CA ARG A 36 2.49 7.31 2.66
C ARG A 36 1.75 6.12 2.05
N ILE A 37 2.26 4.92 2.32
CA ILE A 37 1.49 3.68 2.17
C ILE A 37 1.27 3.05 3.54
N THR A 38 0.11 2.45 3.72
CA THR A 38 -0.21 1.58 4.84
C THR A 38 0.01 0.14 4.41
N LEU A 39 0.90 -0.57 5.11
CA LEU A 39 1.13 -2.00 4.96
C LEU A 39 0.17 -2.76 5.88
N TYR A 40 -0.46 -3.80 5.37
CA TYR A 40 -1.37 -4.66 6.11
C TYR A 40 -1.13 -6.14 5.81
N ASP A 41 -1.68 -7.00 6.66
CA ASP A 41 -1.65 -8.45 6.47
C ASP A 41 -2.70 -8.91 5.46
N GLY A 42 -2.25 -9.16 4.24
CA GLY A 42 -3.07 -9.69 3.15
C GLY A 42 -3.63 -11.09 3.40
N SER A 43 -3.12 -11.86 4.38
CA SER A 43 -3.80 -13.12 4.74
C SER A 43 -5.19 -12.90 5.35
N ASN A 44 -5.46 -11.69 5.85
CA ASN A 44 -6.75 -11.31 6.43
C ASN A 44 -7.75 -10.76 5.40
N GLN A 45 -7.44 -10.82 4.09
CA GLN A 45 -8.26 -10.23 3.03
C GLN A 45 -9.74 -10.61 3.12
N ALA A 46 -10.04 -11.89 3.35
CA ALA A 46 -11.42 -12.35 3.45
C ALA A 46 -12.18 -11.74 4.64
N GLN A 47 -11.51 -11.56 5.77
CA GLN A 47 -12.08 -10.92 6.96
C GLN A 47 -12.29 -9.42 6.72
N ILE A 48 -11.31 -8.75 6.10
CA ILE A 48 -11.39 -7.32 5.77
C ILE A 48 -12.58 -7.06 4.84
N LEU A 49 -12.73 -7.85 3.79
CA LEU A 49 -13.86 -7.74 2.86
C LEU A 49 -15.19 -8.03 3.55
N ALA A 50 -15.26 -9.03 4.44
CA ALA A 50 -16.48 -9.31 5.19
C ALA A 50 -16.89 -8.15 6.11
N ILE A 51 -15.93 -7.46 6.75
CA ILE A 51 -16.18 -6.26 7.56
C ILE A 51 -16.70 -5.14 6.67
N GLN A 52 -16.06 -4.93 5.51
CA GLN A 52 -16.46 -3.90 4.57
C GLN A 52 -17.86 -4.16 3.99
N ASP A 53 -18.17 -5.39 3.61
CA ASP A 53 -19.49 -5.76 3.05
C ASP A 53 -20.61 -5.62 4.09
N ALA A 54 -20.30 -5.82 5.37
CA ALA A 54 -21.26 -5.63 6.47
C ALA A 54 -21.61 -4.16 6.71
N ASN A 55 -20.77 -3.22 6.28
CA ASN A 55 -20.99 -1.78 6.39
C ASN A 55 -20.69 -1.08 5.05
N PRO A 56 -21.71 -0.84 4.20
CA PRO A 56 -21.51 -0.26 2.86
C PRO A 56 -20.87 1.14 2.83
N SER A 57 -20.77 1.84 3.97
CA SER A 57 -20.07 3.12 4.10
C SER A 57 -18.65 2.98 4.66
N GLU A 58 -18.19 1.75 4.90
CA GLU A 58 -16.85 1.50 5.43
C GLU A 58 -15.79 1.61 4.33
N GLU A 59 -14.87 2.54 4.52
CA GLU A 59 -13.68 2.66 3.69
C GLU A 59 -12.77 1.46 3.93
N PHE A 60 -12.10 0.98 2.88
CA PHE A 60 -11.26 -0.22 2.96
C PHE A 60 -10.20 -0.11 4.08
N GLY A 61 -9.61 1.07 4.24
CA GLY A 61 -8.62 1.31 5.30
C GLY A 61 -9.17 1.14 6.72
N ASN A 62 -10.41 1.55 6.98
CA ASN A 62 -11.05 1.36 8.28
C ASN A 62 -11.36 -0.13 8.52
N ALA A 63 -11.76 -0.87 7.48
CA ALA A 63 -11.99 -2.31 7.57
C ALA A 63 -10.68 -3.08 7.88
N VAL A 64 -9.54 -2.62 7.33
CA VAL A 64 -8.20 -3.14 7.66
C VAL A 64 -7.87 -2.92 9.15
N GLU A 65 -8.16 -1.73 9.68
CA GLU A 65 -7.96 -1.43 11.10
C GLU A 65 -8.88 -2.26 12.00
N ALA A 66 -10.15 -2.39 11.65
CA ALA A 66 -11.12 -3.21 12.38
C ALA A 66 -10.78 -4.71 12.37
N ALA A 67 -10.08 -5.18 11.33
CA ALA A 67 -9.54 -6.54 11.24
C ALA A 67 -8.24 -6.75 12.02
N ASP A 68 -7.70 -5.71 12.69
CA ASP A 68 -6.37 -5.70 13.31
C ASP A 68 -5.26 -6.15 12.33
N ALA A 69 -5.40 -5.77 11.05
CA ALA A 69 -4.51 -6.20 9.98
C ALA A 69 -3.42 -5.17 9.65
N THR A 70 -3.45 -3.96 10.21
CA THR A 70 -2.42 -2.94 9.97
C THR A 70 -1.07 -3.37 10.53
N LEU A 71 -0.03 -3.34 9.69
CA LEU A 71 1.33 -3.76 10.08
C LEU A 71 2.28 -2.58 10.22
N ALA A 72 2.24 -1.62 9.30
CA ALA A 72 3.16 -0.49 9.32
C ALA A 72 2.71 0.65 8.40
N HIS A 73 3.36 1.79 8.57
CA HIS A 73 3.23 2.97 7.72
C HIS A 73 4.59 3.31 7.13
N VAL A 74 4.69 3.45 5.82
CA VAL A 74 5.93 3.83 5.13
C VAL A 74 5.76 5.20 4.48
N PRO A 75 6.42 6.26 4.96
CA PRO A 75 6.34 7.59 4.37
C PRO A 75 7.20 7.68 3.10
N PHE A 76 6.76 8.51 2.16
CA PHE A 76 7.43 8.80 0.89
C PHE A 76 7.76 10.30 0.78
N PRO A 77 8.80 10.68 0.02
CA PRO A 77 9.16 12.08 -0.17
C PRO A 77 8.27 12.80 -1.20
N PHE A 78 7.28 12.11 -1.77
CA PHE A 78 6.35 12.61 -2.78
C PHE A 78 4.96 12.02 -2.56
N GLN A 79 3.95 12.65 -3.16
CA GLN A 79 2.55 12.20 -3.08
C GLN A 79 2.34 10.85 -3.77
N ILE A 80 1.52 10.00 -3.17
CA ILE A 80 1.04 8.76 -3.78
C ILE A 80 -0.49 8.85 -3.82
N HIS A 81 -1.05 8.94 -5.02
CA HIS A 81 -2.49 8.99 -5.19
C HIS A 81 -3.10 7.59 -5.20
N SER A 82 -4.21 7.42 -4.48
CA SER A 82 -5.13 6.32 -4.71
C SER A 82 -5.98 6.66 -5.93
N VAL A 83 -5.80 5.92 -7.02
CA VAL A 83 -6.56 6.13 -8.26
C VAL A 83 -7.28 4.84 -8.62
N ALA A 84 -8.60 4.92 -8.83
CA ALA A 84 -9.35 3.84 -9.46
C ALA A 84 -8.96 3.78 -10.95
N GLY A 85 -8.65 2.58 -11.44
CA GLY A 85 -8.26 2.30 -12.83
C GLY A 85 -9.32 1.50 -13.57
#